data_AF-A0A7X7KX44-F1
#
_entry.id   AF-A0A7X7KX44-F1
#
_cell.length_a   1.000
_cell.length_b   1.000
_cell.length_c   1.000
_cell.angle_alpha   90.00
_cell.angle_beta   90.00
_cell.angle_gamma   90.00
#
_symmetry.space_group_name_H-M   'P 1'
#
loop_
_entity.id
_entity.type
_entity.pdbx_description
1 polymer ?
#
loop_
_entity_poly.entity_id
_entity_poly.type
_entity_poly.pdbx_seq_one_letter_code
_entity_poly.pdbx_strand_id
1 'polypeptide(L)'
;MSQFRKRLGEIARDRPAVLVCQVGLRAYIAERILRQHGVDAYTLSGGYLTWRQFHPQPLPARMNTPSVPPAAAVAAPADAPLPELDVRAMACPGPVVKLKQQIDTMADGAALRLIAPLSFASDLASWTASSGHTLAAIDKRSDHLEALIRKGCTMTPATAAVPGTGGHSAAIVLFSNDLDKALAALILACGMAASGAQVGIFFTFWGLSVLRRDPAPAVRKSLMARMFGLMLPKGATRLALSKMHMGGMGTAMMKQVMAGQHVPSLPELLNQARGLGVKFIACDMAMGVMGITREELIEVDEVAGVAGFVEMARHSGTTLFI
;
A
#
# COMPACT_ATOMS: atom_id res chain seq x y z
N MET A 1 -9.52 -8.39 22.86
CA MET A 1 -9.74 -9.21 24.09
C MET A 1 -9.42 -8.46 25.36
N SER A 2 -8.36 -7.63 25.40
CA SER A 2 -7.98 -6.81 26.58
C SER A 2 -9.11 -5.93 27.15
N GLN A 3 -10.02 -5.43 26.32
CA GLN A 3 -11.14 -4.59 26.76
C GLN A 3 -12.45 -5.36 26.99
N PHE A 4 -12.55 -6.64 26.61
CA PHE A 4 -13.81 -7.39 26.57
C PHE A 4 -14.47 -7.50 27.95
N ARG A 5 -13.67 -7.87 28.98
CA ARG A 5 -14.17 -8.00 30.36
C ARG A 5 -14.72 -6.69 30.93
N LYS A 6 -14.14 -5.54 30.54
CA LYS A 6 -14.56 -4.23 31.03
C LYS A 6 -15.90 -3.78 30.42
N ARG A 7 -16.30 -4.37 29.29
CA ARG A 7 -17.47 -3.98 28.49
C ARG A 7 -18.56 -5.05 28.47
N LEU A 8 -18.53 -6.01 29.41
CA LEU A 8 -19.52 -7.09 29.50
C LEU A 8 -20.96 -6.56 29.66
N GLY A 9 -21.12 -5.40 30.30
CA GLY A 9 -22.43 -4.77 30.51
C GLY A 9 -23.13 -4.30 29.23
N GLU A 10 -22.40 -4.17 28.11
CA GLU A 10 -22.96 -3.75 26.82
C GLU A 10 -23.63 -4.90 26.07
N ILE A 11 -23.45 -6.15 26.52
CA ILE A 11 -24.01 -7.32 25.86
C ILE A 11 -25.46 -7.53 26.33
N ALA A 12 -26.38 -7.47 25.37
CA ALA A 12 -27.79 -7.75 25.55
C ALA A 12 -28.00 -9.15 26.15
N ARG A 13 -28.82 -9.25 27.21
CA ARG A 13 -29.06 -10.50 27.97
C ARG A 13 -30.39 -11.17 27.63
N ASP A 14 -31.25 -10.48 26.90
CA ASP A 14 -32.59 -10.86 26.49
C ASP A 14 -32.61 -11.74 25.22
N ARG A 15 -31.44 -11.99 24.61
CA ARG A 15 -31.31 -12.77 23.38
C ARG A 15 -30.02 -13.59 23.37
N PRO A 16 -30.00 -14.71 22.63
CA PRO A 16 -28.79 -15.53 22.51
C PRO A 16 -27.67 -14.76 21.77
N ALA A 17 -26.45 -14.84 22.31
CA ALA A 17 -25.25 -14.23 21.76
C ALA A 17 -24.43 -15.25 20.97
N VAL A 18 -24.31 -15.07 19.65
CA VAL A 18 -23.45 -15.92 18.80
C VAL A 18 -22.12 -15.24 18.55
N LEU A 19 -21.03 -15.88 18.99
CA LEU A 19 -19.67 -15.34 18.96
C LEU A 19 -18.86 -16.05 17.88
N VAL A 20 -18.18 -15.25 17.05
CA VAL A 20 -17.30 -15.76 16.00
C VAL A 20 -15.96 -15.03 16.04
N CYS A 21 -14.90 -15.76 15.72
CA CYS A 21 -13.59 -15.18 15.42
C CYS A 21 -12.96 -15.99 14.27
N GLN A 22 -11.82 -15.52 13.76
CA GLN A 22 -11.20 -16.11 12.58
C GLN A 22 -10.94 -17.64 12.70
N VAL A 23 -10.45 -18.09 13.86
CA VAL A 23 -10.02 -19.49 14.11
C VAL A 23 -10.72 -20.16 15.32
N GLY A 24 -11.79 -19.56 15.85
CA GLY A 24 -12.59 -20.11 16.96
C GLY A 24 -12.08 -19.79 18.37
N LEU A 25 -10.76 -19.75 18.64
CA LEU A 25 -10.22 -19.64 20.00
C LEU A 25 -10.72 -18.42 20.81
N ARG A 26 -10.71 -17.23 20.20
CA ARG A 26 -11.14 -15.99 20.89
C ARG A 26 -12.64 -16.00 21.19
N ALA A 27 -13.43 -16.58 20.29
CA ALA A 27 -14.87 -16.70 20.45
C ALA A 27 -15.22 -17.71 21.56
N TYR A 28 -14.51 -18.84 21.62
CA TYR A 28 -14.64 -19.82 22.70
C TYR A 28 -14.35 -19.21 24.08
N ILE A 29 -13.25 -18.46 24.23
CA ILE A 29 -12.91 -17.80 25.50
C ILE A 29 -13.98 -16.79 25.89
N ALA A 30 -14.45 -15.97 24.93
CA ALA A 30 -15.50 -14.99 25.18
C ALA A 30 -16.84 -15.64 25.57
N GLU A 31 -17.19 -16.77 24.94
CA GLU A 31 -18.39 -17.55 25.22
C GLU A 31 -18.38 -18.07 26.65
N ARG A 32 -17.26 -18.65 27.12
CA ARG A 32 -17.12 -19.13 28.49
C ARG A 32 -17.29 -18.00 29.51
N ILE A 33 -16.72 -16.83 29.23
CA ILE A 33 -16.87 -15.64 30.09
C ILE A 33 -18.34 -15.21 30.13
N LEU A 34 -19.02 -15.16 28.99
CA LEU A 34 -20.41 -14.71 28.90
C LEU A 34 -21.37 -15.69 29.59
N ARG A 35 -21.20 -17.00 29.39
CA ARG A 35 -21.99 -18.03 30.08
C ARG A 35 -21.83 -17.96 31.59
N GLN A 36 -20.61 -17.70 32.09
CA GLN A 36 -20.37 -17.51 33.52
C GLN A 36 -21.11 -16.29 34.10
N HIS A 37 -21.43 -15.30 33.26
CA HIS A 37 -22.18 -14.10 33.64
C HIS A 37 -23.68 -14.21 33.28
N GLY A 38 -24.16 -15.42 33.03
CA GLY A 38 -25.59 -15.71 32.80
C GLY A 38 -26.10 -15.28 31.43
N VAL A 39 -25.23 -15.03 30.45
CA VAL A 39 -25.63 -14.77 29.06
C VAL A 39 -25.72 -16.09 28.31
N ASP A 40 -26.85 -16.32 27.64
CA ASP A 40 -27.00 -17.45 26.73
C ASP A 40 -26.12 -17.23 25.48
N ALA A 41 -24.99 -17.93 25.39
CA ALA A 41 -23.95 -17.66 24.40
C ALA A 41 -23.49 -18.93 23.66
N TYR A 42 -23.27 -18.81 22.36
CA TYR A 42 -22.87 -19.89 21.47
C TYR A 42 -21.66 -19.47 20.64
N THR A 43 -20.86 -20.44 20.19
CA THR A 43 -19.74 -20.16 19.29
C THR A 43 -19.76 -21.07 18.06
N LEU A 44 -19.17 -20.56 16.97
CA LEU A 44 -18.94 -21.33 15.77
C LEU A 44 -17.66 -22.17 15.91
N SER A 45 -17.83 -23.48 16.04
CA SER A 45 -16.70 -24.42 16.14
C SER A 45 -15.79 -24.33 14.90
N GLY A 46 -14.47 -24.26 15.11
CA GLY A 46 -13.48 -24.03 14.04
C GLY A 46 -13.34 -22.56 13.59
N GLY A 47 -14.27 -21.69 13.96
CA GLY A 47 -14.23 -20.27 13.58
C GLY A 47 -14.63 -20.00 12.12
N TYR A 48 -14.58 -18.73 11.76
CA TYR A 48 -15.10 -18.25 10.48
C TYR A 48 -14.36 -18.84 9.27
N LEU A 49 -13.04 -19.04 9.35
CA LEU A 49 -12.28 -19.58 8.23
C LEU A 49 -12.70 -21.02 7.89
N THR A 50 -12.87 -21.86 8.91
CA THR A 50 -13.33 -23.23 8.73
C THR A 50 -14.76 -23.24 8.18
N TRP A 51 -15.66 -22.43 8.72
CA TRP A 51 -17.01 -22.33 8.20
C TRP A 51 -17.05 -21.91 6.73
N ARG A 52 -16.27 -20.90 6.33
CA ARG A 52 -16.21 -20.41 4.94
C ARG A 52 -15.71 -21.48 3.95
N GLN A 53 -14.90 -22.43 4.40
CA GLN A 53 -14.44 -23.54 3.57
C GLN A 53 -15.60 -24.48 3.15
N PHE A 54 -16.62 -24.62 4.00
CA PHE A 54 -17.79 -25.46 3.75
C PHE A 54 -19.03 -24.68 3.26
N HIS A 55 -18.96 -23.35 3.27
CA HIS A 55 -20.03 -22.45 2.82
C HIS A 55 -19.48 -21.37 1.86
N PRO A 56 -19.14 -21.74 0.60
CA PRO A 56 -18.49 -20.84 -0.35
C PRO A 56 -19.41 -19.80 -1.01
N GLN A 57 -20.72 -19.87 -0.79
CA GLN A 57 -21.68 -18.86 -1.27
C GLN A 57 -21.49 -17.54 -0.51
N PRO A 58 -21.56 -16.37 -1.18
CA PRO A 58 -21.55 -15.09 -0.48
C PRO A 58 -22.77 -15.02 0.47
N LEU A 59 -22.53 -14.77 1.76
CA LEU A 59 -23.59 -14.49 2.71
C LEU A 59 -24.40 -13.29 2.19
N PRO A 60 -25.75 -13.35 2.17
CA PRO A 60 -26.55 -12.17 1.86
C PRO A 60 -26.20 -11.07 2.86
N ALA A 61 -25.92 -9.87 2.34
CA ALA A 61 -25.55 -8.71 3.15
C ALA A 61 -26.61 -8.49 4.25
N ARG A 62 -26.17 -8.35 5.50
CA ARG A 62 -27.06 -8.07 6.63
C ARG A 62 -27.84 -6.78 6.37
N MET A 63 -29.17 -6.89 6.35
CA MET A 63 -30.07 -5.74 6.50
C MET A 63 -29.88 -5.17 7.91
N ASN A 64 -29.15 -4.07 8.02
CA ASN A 64 -29.36 -2.97 8.96
C ASN A 64 -28.18 -2.00 8.83
N THR A 65 -28.16 -1.31 7.70
CA THR A 65 -27.64 0.05 7.60
C THR A 65 -28.88 0.90 7.30
N PRO A 66 -29.08 2.08 7.92
CA PRO A 66 -30.06 3.02 7.43
C PRO A 66 -29.75 3.23 5.94
N SER A 67 -30.65 2.76 5.09
CA SER A 67 -30.54 2.98 3.67
C SER A 67 -30.67 4.47 3.45
N VAL A 68 -29.54 5.14 3.23
CA VAL A 68 -29.55 6.20 2.22
C VAL A 68 -30.15 5.50 1.00
N PRO A 69 -31.31 5.94 0.48
CA PRO A 69 -31.90 5.30 -0.68
C PRO A 69 -30.81 5.20 -1.75
N PRO A 70 -30.72 4.09 -2.50
CA PRO A 70 -29.82 4.06 -3.63
C PRO A 70 -30.18 5.29 -4.45
N ALA A 71 -29.27 6.27 -4.49
CA ALA A 71 -29.33 7.31 -5.49
C ALA A 71 -29.51 6.51 -6.77
N ALA A 72 -30.69 6.67 -7.37
CA ALA A 72 -31.15 5.88 -8.49
C ALA A 72 -29.95 5.62 -9.38
N ALA A 73 -29.69 4.35 -9.69
CA ALA A 73 -28.70 4.02 -10.69
C ALA A 73 -29.04 4.88 -11.90
N VAL A 74 -28.32 5.98 -12.06
CA VAL A 74 -28.34 6.75 -13.28
C VAL A 74 -27.63 5.80 -14.20
N ALA A 75 -28.44 4.96 -14.87
CA ALA A 75 -28.05 4.27 -16.06
C ALA A 75 -27.35 5.34 -16.89
N ALA A 76 -26.02 5.26 -16.95
CA ALA A 76 -25.29 6.09 -17.86
C ALA A 76 -25.85 5.78 -19.26
N PRO A 77 -26.06 6.78 -20.12
CA PRO A 77 -26.45 6.52 -21.49
C PRO A 77 -25.45 5.54 -22.10
N ALA A 78 -25.96 4.45 -22.67
CA ALA A 78 -25.17 3.29 -23.08
C ALA A 78 -24.24 3.55 -24.30
N ASP A 79 -24.17 4.78 -24.85
CA ASP A 79 -23.58 5.03 -26.17
C ASP A 79 -22.61 6.23 -26.26
N ALA A 80 -22.12 6.77 -25.13
CA ALA A 80 -20.97 7.69 -25.19
C ALA A 80 -19.66 6.87 -25.12
N PRO A 81 -18.69 7.05 -26.03
CA PRO A 81 -17.41 6.36 -25.96
C PRO A 81 -16.71 6.75 -24.65
N LEU A 82 -16.70 5.83 -23.69
CA LEU A 82 -15.96 5.99 -22.46
C LEU A 82 -14.47 5.85 -22.76
N PRO A 83 -13.60 6.69 -22.18
CA PRO A 83 -12.17 6.47 -22.27
C PRO A 83 -11.82 5.08 -21.74
N GLU A 84 -11.02 4.34 -22.51
CA GLU A 84 -10.58 2.99 -22.18
C GLU A 84 -9.11 3.02 -21.73
N LEU A 85 -8.81 2.30 -20.65
CA LEU A 85 -7.46 2.11 -20.13
C LEU A 85 -7.13 0.61 -20.07
N ASP A 86 -6.15 0.16 -20.85
CA ASP A 86 -5.64 -1.22 -20.81
C ASP A 86 -4.32 -1.28 -20.04
N VAL A 87 -4.29 -2.11 -19.00
CA VAL A 87 -3.12 -2.37 -18.14
C VAL A 87 -2.79 -3.86 -18.01
N ARG A 88 -3.31 -4.72 -18.91
CA ARG A 88 -3.09 -6.18 -18.86
C ARG A 88 -1.62 -6.61 -18.85
N ALA A 89 -0.77 -5.85 -19.53
CA ALA A 89 0.65 -6.15 -19.67
C ALA A 89 1.52 -5.70 -18.49
N MET A 90 0.93 -5.16 -17.41
CA MET A 90 1.69 -4.56 -16.30
C MET A 90 1.66 -5.45 -15.05
N ALA A 91 2.81 -5.64 -14.42
CA ALA A 91 2.91 -6.22 -13.09
C ALA A 91 2.78 -5.15 -11.99
N CYS A 92 2.51 -5.58 -10.75
CA CYS A 92 2.39 -4.67 -9.61
C CYS A 92 3.68 -3.86 -9.39
N PRO A 93 3.62 -2.53 -9.16
CA PRO A 93 2.42 -1.69 -8.90
C PRO A 93 1.86 -0.99 -10.17
N GLY A 94 2.28 -1.37 -11.37
CA GLY A 94 1.94 -0.71 -12.64
C GLY A 94 0.45 -0.41 -12.85
N PRO A 95 -0.46 -1.41 -12.74
CA PRO A 95 -1.88 -1.20 -12.96
C PRO A 95 -2.50 -0.10 -12.09
N VAL A 96 -2.23 -0.11 -10.78
CA VAL A 96 -2.82 0.86 -9.85
C VAL A 96 -2.27 2.28 -10.07
N VAL A 97 -0.98 2.39 -10.39
CA VAL A 97 -0.36 3.68 -10.65
C VAL A 97 -0.88 4.28 -11.94
N LYS A 98 -0.97 3.49 -13.01
CA LYS A 98 -1.47 3.99 -14.30
C LYS A 98 -2.95 4.38 -14.21
N LEU A 99 -3.73 3.58 -13.47
CA LEU A 99 -5.12 3.91 -13.16
C LEU A 99 -5.23 5.25 -12.41
N LYS A 100 -4.45 5.46 -11.35
CA LYS A 100 -4.42 6.75 -10.64
C LYS A 100 -4.08 7.91 -11.58
N GLN A 101 -3.01 7.80 -12.35
CA GLN A 101 -2.59 8.85 -13.28
C GLN A 101 -3.71 9.22 -14.27
N GLN A 102 -4.43 8.23 -14.79
CA GLN A 102 -5.57 8.46 -15.66
C GLN A 102 -6.72 9.18 -14.92
N ILE A 103 -7.12 8.69 -13.74
CA ILE A 103 -8.20 9.31 -12.95
C ILE A 103 -7.86 10.74 -12.51
N ASP A 104 -6.61 11.02 -12.16
CA ASP A 104 -6.18 12.36 -11.75
C ASP A 104 -6.40 13.40 -12.87
N THR A 105 -6.32 12.99 -14.14
CA THR A 105 -6.55 13.86 -15.32
C THR A 105 -8.02 13.97 -15.76
N MET A 106 -8.91 13.14 -15.20
CA MET A 106 -10.33 13.13 -15.55
C MET A 106 -11.14 14.17 -14.77
N ALA A 107 -12.27 14.62 -15.33
CA ALA A 107 -13.24 15.46 -14.60
C ALA A 107 -13.95 14.67 -13.49
N ASP A 108 -14.37 15.38 -12.43
CA ASP A 108 -15.14 14.79 -11.33
C ASP A 108 -16.43 14.13 -11.83
N GLY A 109 -16.72 12.92 -11.35
CA GLY A 109 -17.87 12.14 -11.78
C GLY A 109 -17.73 11.44 -13.15
N ALA A 110 -16.65 11.68 -13.89
CA ALA A 110 -16.39 10.98 -15.15
C ALA A 110 -16.14 9.49 -14.92
N ALA A 111 -16.48 8.67 -15.93
CA ALA A 111 -16.30 7.23 -15.90
C ALA A 111 -15.19 6.76 -16.86
N LEU A 112 -14.50 5.69 -16.49
CA LEU A 112 -13.41 5.06 -17.20
C LEU A 112 -13.69 3.56 -17.33
N ARG A 113 -13.47 3.01 -18.53
CA ARG A 113 -13.47 1.56 -18.77
C ARG A 113 -12.04 1.05 -18.60
N LEU A 114 -11.83 0.14 -17.65
CA LEU A 114 -10.53 -0.46 -17.33
C LEU A 114 -10.49 -1.91 -17.81
N ILE A 115 -9.43 -2.27 -18.52
CA ILE A 115 -9.09 -3.66 -18.88
C ILE A 115 -7.79 -4.01 -18.15
N ALA A 116 -7.82 -5.05 -17.29
CA ALA A 116 -6.72 -5.36 -16.38
C ALA A 116 -6.50 -6.87 -16.22
N PRO A 117 -5.34 -7.34 -15.72
CA PRO A 117 -5.13 -8.76 -15.47
C PRO A 117 -6.01 -9.23 -14.31
N LEU A 118 -6.43 -10.50 -14.31
CA LEU A 118 -7.32 -11.06 -13.29
C LEU A 118 -6.77 -10.92 -11.84
N SER A 119 -5.44 -10.92 -11.69
CA SER A 119 -4.75 -10.72 -10.42
C SER A 119 -5.01 -9.34 -9.79
N PHE A 120 -5.40 -8.33 -10.57
CA PHE A 120 -5.63 -6.98 -10.09
C PHE A 120 -6.99 -6.78 -9.40
N ALA A 121 -7.89 -7.78 -9.43
CA ALA A 121 -9.26 -7.62 -8.93
C ALA A 121 -9.35 -7.23 -7.45
N SER A 122 -8.52 -7.81 -6.57
CA SER A 122 -8.49 -7.48 -5.14
C SER A 122 -7.94 -6.08 -4.89
N ASP A 123 -6.90 -5.72 -5.63
CA ASP A 123 -6.21 -4.45 -5.50
C ASP A 123 -7.11 -3.32 -6.01
N LEU A 124 -7.82 -3.52 -7.11
CA LEU A 124 -8.79 -2.57 -7.64
C LEU A 124 -9.94 -2.29 -6.65
N ALA A 125 -10.49 -3.33 -6.04
CA ALA A 125 -11.56 -3.19 -5.04
C ALA A 125 -11.07 -2.43 -3.81
N SER A 126 -9.86 -2.74 -3.34
CA SER A 126 -9.25 -2.07 -2.18
C SER A 126 -8.91 -0.61 -2.49
N TRP A 127 -8.34 -0.37 -3.67
CA TRP A 127 -7.95 0.95 -4.15
C TRP A 127 -9.15 1.88 -4.26
N THR A 128 -10.20 1.48 -4.99
CA THR A 128 -11.42 2.29 -5.14
C THR A 128 -12.07 2.63 -3.80
N ALA A 129 -12.14 1.67 -2.88
CA ALA A 129 -12.63 1.90 -1.52
C ALA A 129 -11.78 2.91 -0.73
N SER A 130 -10.46 2.85 -0.86
CA SER A 130 -9.54 3.72 -0.13
C SER A 130 -9.38 5.12 -0.72
N SER A 131 -9.49 5.26 -2.05
CA SER A 131 -9.27 6.52 -2.77
C SER A 131 -10.54 7.37 -2.93
N GLY A 132 -11.68 6.88 -2.45
CA GLY A 132 -12.97 7.56 -2.58
C GLY A 132 -13.56 7.53 -4.00
N HIS A 133 -13.20 6.52 -4.80
CA HIS A 133 -13.75 6.32 -6.14
C HIS A 133 -14.75 5.17 -6.15
N THR A 134 -15.65 5.13 -7.14
CA THR A 134 -16.71 4.11 -7.19
C THR A 134 -16.40 3.08 -8.26
N LEU A 135 -16.31 1.81 -7.86
CA LEU A 135 -16.33 0.68 -8.79
C LEU A 135 -17.79 0.39 -9.18
N ALA A 136 -18.21 0.87 -10.35
CA ALA A 136 -19.59 0.79 -10.82
C ALA A 136 -19.95 -0.59 -11.38
N ALA A 137 -18.99 -1.26 -12.02
CA ALA A 137 -19.14 -2.62 -12.50
C ALA A 137 -17.78 -3.32 -12.57
N ILE A 138 -17.77 -4.64 -12.39
CA ILE A 138 -16.61 -5.50 -12.64
C ILE A 138 -17.11 -6.81 -13.26
N ASP A 139 -16.50 -7.21 -14.37
CA ASP A 139 -16.76 -8.45 -15.07
C ASP A 139 -15.45 -9.19 -15.29
N LYS A 140 -15.43 -10.50 -15.02
CA LYS A 140 -14.24 -11.33 -15.18
C LYS A 140 -14.40 -12.17 -16.44
N ARG A 141 -13.57 -11.88 -17.44
CA ARG A 141 -13.42 -12.70 -18.65
C ARG A 141 -12.47 -13.88 -18.37
N SER A 142 -12.32 -14.75 -19.36
CA SER A 142 -11.46 -15.93 -19.28
C SER A 142 -9.99 -15.60 -19.01
N ASP A 143 -9.50 -14.47 -19.51
CA ASP A 143 -8.09 -14.06 -19.53
C ASP A 143 -7.82 -12.69 -18.89
N HIS A 144 -8.85 -11.87 -18.67
CA HIS A 144 -8.73 -10.52 -18.13
C HIS A 144 -9.98 -10.10 -17.34
N LEU A 145 -9.91 -8.97 -16.63
CA LEU A 145 -11.07 -8.32 -16.04
C LEU A 145 -11.39 -7.02 -16.77
N GLU A 146 -12.68 -6.72 -16.91
CA GLU A 146 -13.22 -5.45 -17.38
C GLU A 146 -13.91 -4.77 -16.20
N ALA A 147 -13.62 -3.50 -15.95
CA ALA A 147 -14.24 -2.74 -14.87
C ALA A 147 -14.68 -1.35 -15.32
N LEU A 148 -15.80 -0.88 -14.79
CA LEU A 148 -16.26 0.49 -14.94
C LEU A 148 -15.98 1.24 -13.64
N ILE A 149 -15.14 2.27 -13.71
CA ILE A 149 -14.72 3.07 -12.55
C ILE A 149 -15.25 4.48 -12.74
N ARG A 150 -15.85 5.06 -11.70
CA ARG A 150 -16.27 6.46 -11.69
C ARG A 150 -15.43 7.24 -10.70
N LYS A 151 -14.85 8.34 -11.17
CA LYS A 151 -14.11 9.28 -10.31
C LYS A 151 -15.09 9.85 -9.27
N GLY A 152 -14.70 9.77 -8.00
CA GLY A 152 -15.47 10.41 -6.92
C GLY A 152 -15.51 11.91 -7.12
N CYS A 153 -16.67 12.54 -6.91
CA CYS A 153 -16.77 13.99 -6.91
C CYS A 153 -16.28 14.52 -5.58
N THR A 154 -15.33 15.45 -5.59
CA THR A 154 -15.10 16.30 -4.43
C THR A 154 -16.22 17.33 -4.36
N MET A 155 -17.35 16.96 -3.74
CA MET A 155 -18.33 17.96 -3.33
C MET A 155 -17.66 18.79 -2.22
N THR A 156 -17.19 20.00 -2.55
CA THR A 156 -16.83 21.00 -1.54
C THR A 156 -18.10 21.36 -0.75
N PRO A 157 -18.24 21.01 0.54
CA PRO A 157 -19.25 21.64 1.35
C PRO A 157 -18.71 23.03 1.69
N ALA A 158 -19.36 24.07 1.18
CA ALA A 158 -19.19 25.40 1.74
C ALA A 158 -19.76 25.41 3.16
N THR A 159 -19.00 24.97 4.16
CA THR A 159 -19.21 25.28 5.59
C THR A 159 -18.05 24.78 6.45
N ALA A 160 -17.40 25.74 7.13
CA ALA A 160 -16.51 25.63 8.29
C ALA A 160 -15.42 24.53 8.31
N ALA A 161 -14.17 24.98 8.17
CA ALA A 161 -12.98 24.17 8.43
C ALA A 161 -12.97 23.65 9.88
N VAL A 162 -13.25 22.35 10.02
CA VAL A 162 -12.76 21.53 11.13
C VAL A 162 -11.43 20.93 10.67
N PRO A 163 -10.35 20.94 11.47
CA PRO A 163 -9.08 20.30 11.09
C PRO A 163 -9.35 18.81 10.83
N GLY A 164 -9.13 18.38 9.58
CA GLY A 164 -9.53 17.07 9.10
C GLY A 164 -8.84 15.92 9.83
N THR A 165 -9.63 15.05 10.44
CA THR A 165 -9.33 13.63 10.58
C THR A 165 -9.59 12.95 9.23
N GLY A 166 -8.68 12.34 8.49
CA GLY A 166 -7.22 12.27 8.52
C GLY A 166 -6.84 11.59 7.19
N GLY A 167 -5.97 12.21 6.40
CA GLY A 167 -5.40 11.53 5.24
C GLY A 167 -4.58 10.33 5.74
N HIS A 168 -4.79 9.14 5.19
CA HIS A 168 -3.94 8.00 5.54
C HIS A 168 -2.49 8.34 5.15
N SER A 169 -1.57 8.26 6.10
CA SER A 169 -0.15 8.56 5.92
C SER A 169 0.69 7.34 6.31
N ALA A 170 1.81 7.13 5.63
CA ALA A 170 2.70 6.00 5.86
C ALA A 170 4.16 6.45 5.90
N ALA A 171 4.91 5.94 6.88
CA ALA A 171 6.34 6.16 7.03
C ALA A 171 7.10 4.84 6.83
N ILE A 172 8.07 4.81 5.92
CA ILE A 172 8.92 3.64 5.69
C ILE A 172 10.35 4.01 6.06
N VAL A 173 10.98 3.24 6.94
CA VAL A 173 12.45 3.26 7.10
C VAL A 173 13.02 2.26 6.12
N LEU A 174 13.84 2.72 5.17
CA LEU A 174 14.65 1.86 4.33
C LEU A 174 16.08 1.86 4.85
N PHE A 175 16.40 0.85 5.66
CA PHE A 175 17.72 0.57 6.21
C PHE A 175 18.53 -0.32 5.28
N SER A 176 17.89 -1.30 4.63
CA SER A 176 18.55 -2.30 3.79
C SER A 176 18.93 -1.76 2.40
N ASN A 177 20.03 -2.27 1.82
CA ASN A 177 20.42 -2.04 0.42
C ASN A 177 20.36 -3.31 -0.45
N ASP A 178 19.66 -4.35 0.01
CA ASP A 178 19.38 -5.51 -0.80
C ASP A 178 18.34 -5.17 -1.87
N LEU A 179 18.55 -5.65 -3.09
CA LEU A 179 17.69 -5.39 -4.24
C LEU A 179 16.23 -5.73 -3.96
N ASP A 180 15.96 -6.94 -3.46
CA ASP A 180 14.62 -7.46 -3.17
C ASP A 180 13.90 -6.68 -2.06
N LYS A 181 14.63 -6.22 -1.03
CA LYS A 181 14.05 -5.40 0.04
C LYS A 181 13.73 -3.98 -0.42
N ALA A 182 14.65 -3.37 -1.19
CA ALA A 182 14.42 -2.05 -1.78
C ALA A 182 13.25 -2.07 -2.79
N LEU A 183 13.13 -3.14 -3.59
CA LEU A 183 11.98 -3.38 -4.46
C LEU A 183 10.69 -3.47 -3.65
N ALA A 184 10.66 -4.31 -2.61
CA ALA A 184 9.48 -4.44 -1.75
C ALA A 184 9.05 -3.11 -1.12
N ALA A 185 10.01 -2.33 -0.59
CA ALA A 185 9.74 -1.02 -0.01
C ALA A 185 9.12 -0.04 -1.02
N LEU A 186 9.66 0.05 -2.23
CA LEU A 186 9.15 0.96 -3.25
C LEU A 186 7.83 0.50 -3.87
N ILE A 187 7.61 -0.80 -4.04
CA ILE A 187 6.32 -1.35 -4.50
C ILE A 187 5.22 -1.01 -3.49
N LEU A 188 5.48 -1.21 -2.19
CA LEU A 188 4.56 -0.83 -1.12
C LEU A 188 4.32 0.68 -1.09
N ALA A 189 5.37 1.49 -1.21
CA ALA A 189 5.26 2.94 -1.24
C ALA A 189 4.40 3.43 -2.41
N CYS A 190 4.66 2.93 -3.62
CA CYS A 190 3.87 3.24 -4.81
C CYS A 190 2.40 2.81 -4.64
N GLY A 191 2.13 1.62 -4.09
CA GLY A 191 0.76 1.17 -3.84
C GLY A 191 0.00 2.04 -2.84
N MET A 192 0.66 2.41 -1.73
CA MET A 192 0.08 3.32 -0.73
C MET A 192 -0.16 4.71 -1.31
N ALA A 193 0.82 5.29 -2.01
CA ALA A 193 0.69 6.61 -2.62
C ALA A 193 -0.36 6.62 -3.74
N ALA A 194 -0.43 5.55 -4.54
CA ALA A 194 -1.48 5.40 -5.53
C ALA A 194 -2.87 5.36 -4.87
N SER A 195 -2.99 4.77 -3.69
CA SER A 195 -4.24 4.74 -2.91
C SER A 195 -4.59 6.07 -2.22
N GLY A 196 -3.83 7.14 -2.50
CA GLY A 196 -4.05 8.47 -1.94
C GLY A 196 -3.35 8.71 -0.59
N ALA A 197 -2.52 7.78 -0.13
CA ALA A 197 -1.80 7.97 1.13
C ALA A 197 -0.61 8.93 0.96
N GLN A 198 -0.34 9.75 1.98
CA GLN A 198 0.92 10.51 2.03
C GLN A 198 2.04 9.61 2.53
N VAL A 199 3.00 9.30 1.65
CA VAL A 199 4.09 8.36 1.96
C VAL A 199 5.43 9.08 2.04
N GLY A 200 6.17 8.82 3.12
CA GLY A 200 7.57 9.22 3.26
C GLY A 200 8.47 8.00 3.41
N ILE A 201 9.60 7.97 2.69
CA ILE A 201 10.65 6.96 2.85
C ILE A 201 11.90 7.62 3.42
N PHE A 202 12.28 7.19 4.61
CA PHE A 202 13.50 7.58 5.30
C PHE A 202 14.62 6.59 5.00
N PHE A 203 15.56 7.01 4.15
CA PHE A 203 16.71 6.22 3.75
C PHE A 203 17.86 6.43 4.74
N THR A 204 18.26 5.35 5.41
CA THR A 204 19.30 5.39 6.44
C THR A 204 20.28 4.23 6.26
N PHE A 205 21.49 4.38 6.81
CA PHE A 205 22.58 3.42 6.67
C PHE A 205 22.71 2.89 5.23
N TRP A 206 22.66 1.57 5.04
CA TRP A 206 22.85 0.95 3.74
C TRP A 206 21.83 1.45 2.71
N GLY A 207 20.60 1.73 3.12
CA GLY A 207 19.53 2.26 2.27
C GLY A 207 19.91 3.56 1.54
N LEU A 208 20.83 4.38 2.07
CA LEU A 208 21.37 5.55 1.34
C LEU A 208 22.03 5.16 0.02
N SER A 209 22.57 3.93 -0.09
CA SER A 209 23.18 3.41 -1.31
C SER A 209 22.18 3.34 -2.47
N VAL A 210 20.89 3.15 -2.17
CA VAL A 210 19.81 3.10 -3.16
C VAL A 210 19.68 4.45 -3.88
N LEU A 211 19.90 5.55 -3.15
CA LEU A 211 19.79 6.92 -3.63
C LEU A 211 21.07 7.44 -4.31
N ARG A 212 22.18 6.69 -4.33
CA ARG A 212 23.42 7.19 -4.92
C ARG A 212 23.28 7.33 -6.45
N ARG A 213 23.82 8.43 -6.99
CA ARG A 213 23.96 8.63 -8.43
C ARG A 213 24.97 7.65 -9.03
N ASP A 214 24.69 7.19 -10.24
CA ASP A 214 25.61 6.41 -11.06
C ASP A 214 25.59 6.96 -12.49
N PRO A 215 26.65 7.62 -12.98
CA PRO A 215 27.92 7.88 -12.29
C PRO A 215 27.80 8.94 -11.18
N ALA A 216 28.55 8.75 -10.09
CA ALA A 216 28.62 9.73 -9.00
C ALA A 216 29.52 10.93 -9.37
N PRO A 217 29.15 12.18 -8.99
CA PRO A 217 29.99 13.35 -9.22
C PRO A 217 31.27 13.32 -8.38
N ALA A 218 32.30 14.03 -8.83
CA ALA A 218 33.55 14.16 -8.10
C ALA A 218 33.38 15.11 -6.91
N VAL A 219 33.60 14.59 -5.70
CA VAL A 219 33.52 15.36 -4.44
C VAL A 219 34.76 15.12 -3.58
N ARG A 220 35.14 16.12 -2.77
CA ARG A 220 36.28 15.99 -1.85
C ARG A 220 35.89 15.13 -0.65
N LYS A 221 36.70 14.13 -0.33
CA LYS A 221 36.44 13.16 0.73
C LYS A 221 37.71 12.79 1.48
N SER A 222 37.55 12.44 2.76
CA SER A 222 38.61 11.79 3.54
C SER A 222 38.94 10.40 2.98
N LEU A 223 40.10 9.85 3.35
CA LEU A 223 40.55 8.53 2.89
C LEU A 223 39.51 7.42 3.21
N MET A 224 38.96 7.43 4.42
CA MET A 224 37.96 6.46 4.87
C MET A 224 36.63 6.61 4.14
N ALA A 225 36.17 7.84 3.90
CA ALA A 225 34.95 8.10 3.12
C ALA A 225 35.10 7.64 1.65
N ARG A 226 36.29 7.76 1.07
CA ARG A 226 36.59 7.22 -0.27
C ARG A 226 36.52 5.69 -0.28
N MET A 227 37.01 5.03 0.77
CA MET A 227 36.96 3.58 0.91
C MET A 227 35.51 3.08 1.01
N PHE A 228 34.68 3.68 1.86
CA PHE A 228 33.25 3.35 1.93
C PHE A 228 32.54 3.60 0.60
N GLY A 229 32.83 4.71 -0.07
CA GLY A 229 32.25 5.01 -1.39
C GLY A 229 32.58 3.98 -2.47
N LEU A 230 33.73 3.30 -2.38
CA LEU A 230 34.13 2.21 -3.28
C LEU A 230 33.46 0.87 -2.91
N MET A 231 33.34 0.57 -1.61
CA MET A 231 32.81 -0.70 -1.10
C MET A 231 31.28 -0.77 -1.19
N LEU A 232 30.60 0.37 -1.09
CA LEU A 232 29.14 0.45 -1.15
C LEU A 232 28.63 0.43 -2.60
N PRO A 233 27.43 -0.16 -2.85
CA PRO A 233 26.79 -0.10 -4.16
C PRO A 233 26.62 1.34 -4.65
N LYS A 234 26.89 1.56 -5.93
CA LYS A 234 26.72 2.86 -6.60
C LYS A 234 25.30 2.93 -7.19
N GLY A 235 24.32 3.17 -6.33
CA GLY A 235 22.94 3.40 -6.76
C GLY A 235 22.09 2.14 -6.93
N ALA A 236 20.82 2.39 -7.23
CA ALA A 236 19.77 1.37 -7.37
C ALA A 236 20.06 0.27 -8.40
N THR A 237 20.83 0.55 -9.46
CA THR A 237 21.19 -0.43 -10.50
C THR A 237 22.17 -1.50 -10.02
N ARG A 238 23.00 -1.16 -9.02
CA ARG A 238 24.13 -1.96 -8.53
C ARG A 238 23.81 -2.82 -7.31
N LEU A 239 22.58 -2.80 -6.82
CA LEU A 239 22.18 -3.63 -5.67
C LEU A 239 22.14 -5.12 -6.04
N ALA A 240 22.43 -5.96 -5.05
CA ALA A 240 22.41 -7.42 -5.13
C ALA A 240 21.26 -7.99 -4.29
N LEU A 241 20.85 -9.23 -4.57
CA LEU A 241 19.83 -9.91 -3.77
C LEU A 241 20.29 -10.20 -2.34
N SER A 242 19.37 -10.12 -1.38
CA SER A 242 19.59 -10.44 0.04
C SER A 242 19.95 -11.92 0.25
N LYS A 243 19.42 -12.79 -0.61
CA LYS A 243 19.60 -14.25 -0.56
C LYS A 243 19.82 -14.79 -1.97
N MET A 244 20.51 -15.93 -2.06
CA MET A 244 20.80 -16.60 -3.33
C MET A 244 21.51 -15.70 -4.36
N HIS A 245 22.34 -14.74 -3.91
CA HIS A 245 23.01 -13.83 -4.84
C HIS A 245 24.06 -14.56 -5.71
N MET A 246 24.70 -15.63 -5.21
CA MET A 246 25.64 -16.51 -5.93
C MET A 246 26.70 -15.74 -6.72
N GLY A 247 27.41 -14.82 -6.05
CA GLY A 247 28.42 -13.97 -6.70
C GLY A 247 27.87 -12.98 -7.74
N GLY A 248 26.55 -12.75 -7.76
CA GLY A 248 25.86 -11.87 -8.70
C GLY A 248 25.01 -12.61 -9.74
N MET A 249 25.24 -13.91 -9.94
CA MET A 249 24.48 -14.71 -10.93
C MET A 249 23.00 -14.77 -10.58
N GLY A 250 22.65 -15.02 -9.32
CA GLY A 250 21.25 -15.06 -8.90
C GLY A 250 20.56 -13.69 -9.03
N THR A 251 21.32 -12.60 -8.83
CA THR A 251 20.80 -11.24 -9.03
C THR A 251 20.50 -10.98 -10.51
N ALA A 252 21.39 -11.39 -11.42
CA ALA A 252 21.17 -11.26 -12.85
C ALA A 252 19.96 -12.10 -13.32
N MET A 253 19.88 -13.36 -12.88
CA MET A 253 18.75 -14.25 -13.17
C MET A 253 17.42 -13.65 -12.69
N MET A 254 17.35 -13.16 -11.45
CA MET A 254 16.14 -12.54 -10.92
C MET A 254 15.73 -11.31 -11.72
N LYS A 255 16.69 -10.42 -12.06
CA LYS A 255 16.41 -9.24 -12.90
C LYS A 255 15.86 -9.65 -14.28
N GLN A 256 16.34 -10.74 -14.86
CA GLN A 256 15.83 -11.26 -16.12
C GLN A 256 14.40 -11.82 -15.99
N VAL A 257 14.12 -12.58 -14.93
CA VAL A 257 12.76 -13.09 -14.66
C VAL A 257 11.78 -11.94 -14.43
N MET A 258 12.18 -10.93 -13.64
CA MET A 258 11.41 -9.72 -13.40
C MET A 258 11.09 -8.98 -14.71
N ALA A 259 12.08 -8.79 -15.57
CA ALA A 259 11.89 -8.16 -16.88
C ALA A 259 10.90 -8.94 -17.77
N GLY A 260 11.01 -10.27 -17.80
CA GLY A 260 10.07 -11.13 -18.53
C GLY A 260 8.64 -11.08 -18.00
N GLN A 261 8.46 -10.75 -16.72
CA GLN A 261 7.14 -10.53 -16.10
C GLN A 261 6.73 -9.05 -16.08
N HIS A 262 7.45 -8.16 -16.78
CA HIS A 262 7.17 -6.72 -16.82
C HIS A 262 7.14 -6.06 -15.44
N VAL A 263 7.95 -6.55 -14.50
CA VAL A 263 8.15 -5.90 -13.19
C VAL A 263 9.11 -4.72 -13.39
N PRO A 264 8.73 -3.50 -12.97
CA PRO A 264 9.60 -2.34 -13.10
C PRO A 264 10.92 -2.54 -12.35
N SER A 265 12.00 -2.05 -12.93
CA SER A 265 13.31 -2.00 -12.31
C SER A 265 13.32 -1.04 -11.12
N LEU A 266 14.32 -1.19 -10.23
CA LEU A 266 14.43 -0.33 -9.05
C LEU A 266 14.54 1.18 -9.37
N PRO A 267 15.31 1.62 -10.41
CA PRO A 267 15.30 3.02 -10.84
C PRO A 267 13.94 3.50 -11.35
N GLU A 268 13.21 2.66 -12.09
CA GLU A 268 11.86 3.00 -12.57
C GLU A 268 10.89 3.16 -11.39
N LEU A 269 10.97 2.29 -10.39
CA LEU A 269 10.17 2.41 -9.16
C LEU A 269 10.50 3.68 -8.36
N LEU A 270 11.77 4.08 -8.28
CA LEU A 270 12.16 5.35 -7.65
C LEU A 270 11.50 6.54 -8.36
N ASN A 271 11.57 6.57 -9.69
CA ASN A 271 10.95 7.63 -10.49
C ASN A 271 9.42 7.61 -10.36
N GLN A 272 8.81 6.43 -10.35
CA GLN A 272 7.37 6.24 -10.20
C GLN A 272 6.88 6.70 -8.82
N ALA A 273 7.60 6.34 -7.75
CA ALA A 273 7.32 6.77 -6.40
C ALA A 273 7.37 8.30 -6.29
N ARG A 274 8.40 8.95 -6.85
CA ARG A 274 8.47 10.43 -6.88
C ARG A 274 7.31 11.05 -7.67
N GLY A 275 6.96 10.48 -8.83
CA GLY A 275 5.82 10.93 -9.63
C GLY A 275 4.47 10.81 -8.91
N LEU A 276 4.37 9.91 -7.93
CA LEU A 276 3.20 9.75 -7.05
C LEU A 276 3.24 10.66 -5.82
N GLY A 277 4.27 11.50 -5.66
CA GLY A 277 4.43 12.38 -4.51
C GLY A 277 5.00 11.71 -3.26
N VAL A 278 5.63 10.53 -3.39
CA VAL A 278 6.36 9.91 -2.27
C VAL A 278 7.57 10.77 -1.93
N LYS A 279 7.68 11.18 -0.66
CA LYS A 279 8.81 11.97 -0.17
C LYS A 279 10.01 11.07 0.13
N PHE A 280 11.17 11.42 -0.40
CA PHE A 280 12.43 10.77 -0.09
C PHE A 280 13.22 11.63 0.91
N ILE A 281 13.53 11.06 2.07
CA ILE A 281 14.29 11.71 3.13
C ILE A 281 15.61 10.96 3.32
N ALA A 282 16.74 11.66 3.19
CA ALA A 282 18.06 11.10 3.47
C ALA A 282 18.46 11.35 4.94
N CYS A 283 18.97 10.32 5.60
CA CYS A 283 19.43 10.40 6.98
C CYS A 283 20.77 11.14 7.08
N ASP A 284 20.76 12.32 7.70
CA ASP A 284 21.95 13.18 7.87
C ASP A 284 23.10 12.47 8.61
N MET A 285 22.78 11.84 9.75
CA MET A 285 23.75 11.09 10.55
C MET A 285 24.39 9.96 9.74
N ALA A 286 23.61 9.20 8.98
CA ALA A 286 24.13 8.10 8.18
C ALA A 286 24.98 8.60 6.99
N MET A 287 24.60 9.73 6.38
CA MET A 287 25.43 10.40 5.36
C MET A 287 26.80 10.77 5.93
N GLY A 288 26.85 11.37 7.12
CA GLY A 288 28.09 11.71 7.81
C GLY A 288 28.97 10.50 8.11
N VAL A 289 28.38 9.43 8.68
CA VAL A 289 29.10 8.19 9.02
C VAL A 289 29.68 7.50 7.78
N MET A 290 28.91 7.44 6.69
CA MET A 290 29.31 6.75 5.46
C MET A 290 30.11 7.64 4.50
N GLY A 291 30.29 8.92 4.84
CA GLY A 291 30.98 9.90 4.02
C GLY A 291 30.33 10.11 2.65
N ILE A 292 28.99 10.10 2.60
CA ILE A 292 28.19 10.36 1.39
C ILE A 292 27.72 11.81 1.44
N THR A 293 28.02 12.59 0.40
CA THR A 293 27.59 14.00 0.33
C THR A 293 26.26 14.13 -0.40
N ARG A 294 25.59 15.28 -0.23
CA ARG A 294 24.28 15.53 -0.83
C ARG A 294 24.30 15.47 -2.36
N GLU A 295 25.40 15.93 -2.96
CA GLU A 295 25.61 15.97 -4.41
C GLU A 295 25.69 14.57 -5.03
N GLU A 296 26.12 13.59 -4.25
CA GLU A 296 26.22 12.19 -4.69
C GLU A 296 24.89 11.45 -4.67
N LEU A 297 23.84 12.02 -4.07
CA LEU A 297 22.51 11.45 -4.04
C LEU A 297 21.66 11.97 -5.20
N ILE A 298 20.76 11.14 -5.71
CA ILE A 298 19.65 11.59 -6.54
C ILE A 298 18.87 12.68 -5.79
N GLU A 299 17.97 13.36 -6.49
CA GLU A 299 17.14 14.36 -5.85
C GLU A 299 16.30 13.72 -4.73
N VAL A 300 16.46 14.29 -3.54
CA VAL A 300 15.70 13.96 -2.32
C VAL A 300 15.00 15.21 -1.82
N ASP A 301 13.83 15.06 -1.22
CA ASP A 301 13.00 16.17 -0.76
C ASP A 301 13.55 16.80 0.52
N GLU A 302 14.17 15.97 1.38
CA GLU A 302 14.67 16.42 2.69
C GLU A 302 15.92 15.66 3.13
N VAL A 303 16.77 16.33 3.89
CA VAL A 303 17.85 15.70 4.68
C VAL A 303 17.49 15.90 6.14
N ALA A 304 17.28 14.82 6.89
CA ALA A 304 16.79 14.89 8.26
C ALA A 304 17.50 13.90 9.19
N GLY A 305 17.53 14.25 10.48
CA GLY A 305 17.93 13.35 11.54
C GLY A 305 16.78 12.46 12.03
N VAL A 306 17.06 11.65 13.05
CA VAL A 306 16.07 10.74 13.66
C VAL A 306 14.82 11.47 14.17
N ALA A 307 14.95 12.70 14.68
CA ALA A 307 13.82 13.49 15.17
C ALA A 307 12.80 13.82 14.07
N GLY A 308 13.27 14.16 12.86
CA GLY A 308 12.40 14.42 11.72
C GLY A 308 11.63 13.16 11.28
N PHE A 309 12.30 11.99 11.32
CA PHE A 309 11.62 10.73 11.08
C PHE A 309 10.56 10.40 12.16
N VAL A 310 10.88 10.60 13.45
CA VAL A 310 9.95 10.32 14.54
C VAL A 310 8.68 11.17 14.40
N GLU A 311 8.81 12.44 14.04
CA GLU A 311 7.65 13.32 13.84
C GLU A 311 6.76 12.81 12.69
N MET A 312 7.36 12.44 11.55
CA MET A 312 6.66 11.83 10.43
C MET A 312 5.96 10.52 10.82
N ALA A 313 6.64 9.67 11.60
CA ALA A 313 6.09 8.39 12.05
C ALA A 313 4.92 8.58 13.02
N ARG A 314 5.00 9.57 13.94
CA ARG A 314 3.91 9.88 14.89
C ARG A 314 2.63 10.31 14.19
N HIS A 315 2.75 11.03 13.08
CA HIS A 315 1.61 11.44 12.24
C HIS A 315 1.25 10.41 11.17
N SER A 316 1.98 9.29 11.09
CA SER A 316 1.69 8.19 10.17
C SER A 316 0.71 7.19 10.77
N GLY A 317 -0.31 6.79 9.99
CA GLY A 317 -1.19 5.68 10.36
C GLY A 317 -0.50 4.31 10.23
N THR A 318 0.65 4.24 9.59
CA THR A 318 1.43 3.01 9.38
C THR A 318 2.92 3.32 9.32
N THR A 319 3.73 2.56 10.07
CA THR A 319 5.20 2.65 10.03
C THR A 319 5.81 1.29 9.74
N LEU A 320 6.71 1.20 8.75
CA LEU A 320 7.42 -0.02 8.37
C LEU A 320 8.93 0.18 8.47
N PHE A 321 9.67 -0.88 8.84
CA PHE A 321 11.14 -0.90 8.84
C PHE A 321 11.62 -2.03 7.93
N ILE A 322 12.43 -1.70 6.92
CA ILE A 322 12.83 -2.60 5.82
C ILE A 322 14.34 -2.58 5.61
#